data_AF-A0A226DZI4-F1
#
_entry.id   AF-A0A226DZI4-F1
#
_cell.length_a   1.000
_cell.length_b   1.000
_cell.length_c   1.000
_cell.angle_alpha   90.00
_cell.angle_beta   90.00
_cell.angle_gamma   90.00
#
_symmetry.space_group_name_H-M   'P 1'
#
loop_
_entity.id
_entity.type
_entity.pdbx_description
1 polymer ?
#
loop_
_entity_poly.entity_id
_entity_poly.type
_entity_poly.pdbx_seq_one_letter_code
_entity_poly.pdbx_strand_id
1 'polypeptide(L)'
;MPHHNYYDNWPKMSQVNNCLPSAPCSEEQLKMQRSQMADELYHLLDYRQLVLEIILDGKKITRIVCELRMSLFVKAVMMSDQRPQCLMPFPSSFFNPVTKEKQFGLLKETIAVIPPLQDITEDKQLPRMAWELLHWVFTNPLTIEAITENIPATLEALKLQMNLTDISPRFITSAEPFLLFKVTPSVPKTSFDAEKVTHGSFFAYHGSPLENFHSIIHRGLKNELNIRKAYGHGTYLSSTLKVSKGYSTGSEAWGHSALMTPHVDVGLELLRKEHLQCVAIVEVVNHPNLKKHKVGGDGTHYYVVEKDEWLQLSHLIVYVISHFM
;
A
#
# COMPACT_ATOMS: atom_id res chain seq x y z
N MET A 1 70.37 -27.78 -6.25
CA MET A 1 69.29 -27.33 -7.17
C MET A 1 67.98 -27.96 -6.70
N PRO A 2 66.87 -27.22 -6.80
CA PRO A 2 66.01 -26.86 -5.67
C PRO A 2 64.94 -27.91 -5.35
N HIS A 3 64.36 -27.86 -4.14
CA HIS A 3 62.92 -27.67 -3.95
C HIS A 3 62.64 -27.41 -2.46
N HIS A 4 62.15 -26.21 -2.17
CA HIS A 4 61.61 -25.79 -0.88
C HIS A 4 60.33 -26.55 -0.54
N ASN A 5 60.23 -27.09 0.68
CA ASN A 5 58.96 -27.37 1.33
C ASN A 5 58.91 -26.56 2.63
N TYR A 6 58.05 -25.54 2.65
CA TYR A 6 57.64 -24.82 3.85
C TYR A 6 56.47 -25.57 4.49
N TYR A 7 56.77 -26.47 5.41
CA TYR A 7 55.86 -26.87 6.47
C TYR A 7 56.72 -26.92 7.74
N ASP A 8 56.44 -26.00 8.65
CA ASP A 8 56.65 -26.10 10.10
C ASP A 8 56.82 -24.71 10.68
N ASN A 9 55.71 -24.16 11.20
CA ASN A 9 55.72 -23.18 12.27
C ASN A 9 54.32 -23.14 12.91
N TRP A 10 54.09 -24.05 13.85
CA TRP A 10 53.01 -23.92 14.83
C TRP A 10 53.64 -23.88 16.24
N PRO A 11 53.62 -22.74 16.96
CA PRO A 11 54.05 -22.72 18.34
C PRO A 11 53.01 -23.41 19.24
N LYS A 12 53.52 -24.24 20.14
CA LYS A 12 52.78 -24.96 21.18
C LYS A 12 51.93 -24.00 22.03
N MET A 13 50.69 -24.43 22.30
CA MET A 13 49.81 -23.87 23.33
C MET A 13 50.54 -23.71 24.67
N SER A 14 50.50 -22.50 25.23
CA SER A 14 50.44 -22.34 26.68
C SER A 14 49.76 -21.01 27.03
N GLN A 15 48.91 -21.08 28.06
CA GLN A 15 48.17 -20.00 28.72
C GLN A 15 46.82 -19.63 28.11
N VAL A 16 45.86 -20.54 28.32
CA VAL A 16 44.43 -20.23 28.40
C VAL A 16 44.22 -19.36 29.63
N ASN A 17 44.00 -18.06 29.43
CA ASN A 17 43.36 -17.22 30.44
C ASN A 17 41.87 -17.54 30.44
N ASN A 18 41.40 -18.09 31.56
CA ASN A 18 39.98 -18.29 31.86
C ASN A 18 39.29 -16.92 31.99
N CYS A 19 38.74 -16.41 30.89
CA CYS A 19 37.57 -15.54 30.95
C CYS A 19 36.39 -16.38 30.47
N LEU A 20 35.50 -16.70 31.40
CA LEU A 20 34.20 -17.33 31.10
C LEU A 20 33.52 -16.54 29.97
N PRO A 21 32.94 -17.21 28.94
CA PRO A 21 32.08 -16.52 28.00
C PRO A 21 30.89 -15.95 28.80
N SER A 22 30.65 -14.65 28.65
CA SER A 22 29.42 -14.02 29.12
C SER A 22 28.22 -14.85 28.67
N ALA A 23 27.28 -15.07 29.60
CA ALA A 23 26.09 -15.89 29.35
C ALA A 23 25.42 -15.50 28.02
N PRO A 24 24.90 -16.46 27.24
CA PRO A 24 24.21 -16.13 26.00
C PRO A 24 23.05 -15.19 26.30
N CYS A 25 23.10 -14.00 25.72
CA CYS A 25 22.05 -12.99 25.82
C CYS A 25 20.74 -13.63 25.36
N SER A 26 19.74 -13.67 26.24
CA SER A 26 18.44 -14.26 25.90
C SER A 26 17.80 -13.53 24.72
N GLU A 27 16.96 -14.21 23.94
CA GLU A 27 16.28 -13.62 22.78
C GLU A 27 15.46 -12.37 23.18
N GLU A 28 14.95 -12.33 24.41
CA GLU A 28 14.26 -11.17 24.99
C GLU A 28 15.21 -10.00 25.26
N GLN A 29 16.41 -10.26 25.79
CA GLN A 29 17.42 -9.21 25.99
C GLN A 29 17.95 -8.66 24.66
N LEU A 30 18.09 -9.51 23.63
CA LEU A 30 18.43 -9.08 22.28
C LEU A 30 17.29 -8.26 21.64
N LYS A 31 16.02 -8.63 21.85
CA LYS A 31 14.86 -7.83 21.42
C LYS A 31 14.81 -6.47 22.14
N MET A 32 15.10 -6.46 23.44
CA MET A 32 15.09 -5.24 24.25
C MET A 32 16.25 -4.30 23.88
N GLN A 33 17.46 -4.82 23.66
CA GLN A 33 18.59 -4.04 23.16
C GLN A 33 18.35 -3.50 21.74
N ARG A 34 17.75 -4.29 20.85
CA ARG A 34 17.36 -3.83 19.51
C ARG A 34 16.28 -2.75 19.57
N SER A 35 15.33 -2.86 20.49
CA SER A 35 14.31 -1.83 20.74
C SER A 35 14.92 -0.54 21.27
N GLN A 36 15.81 -0.63 22.27
CA GLN A 36 16.50 0.53 22.83
C GLN A 36 17.40 1.23 21.81
N MET A 37 18.17 0.46 21.02
CA MET A 37 18.94 1.02 19.91
C MET A 37 18.06 1.66 18.84
N ALA A 38 16.91 1.06 18.52
CA ALA A 38 15.96 1.63 17.57
C ALA A 38 15.38 2.95 18.09
N ASP A 39 15.07 3.04 19.39
CA ASP A 39 14.58 4.25 20.07
C ASP A 39 15.68 5.35 20.12
N GLU A 40 16.94 4.99 20.38
CA GLU A 40 18.07 5.94 20.35
C GLU A 40 18.36 6.46 18.92
N LEU A 41 18.28 5.60 17.90
CA LEU A 41 18.38 6.01 16.49
C LEU A 41 17.18 6.89 16.08
N TYR A 42 16.01 6.64 16.66
CA TYR A 42 14.77 7.39 16.40
C TYR A 42 14.88 8.87 16.76
N HIS A 43 15.63 9.20 17.81
CA HIS A 43 15.87 10.58 18.23
C HIS A 43 16.85 11.35 17.34
N LEU A 44 17.63 10.64 16.50
CA LEU A 44 18.65 11.23 15.61
C LEU A 44 18.19 11.39 14.15
N LEU A 45 17.03 10.83 13.78
CA LEU A 45 16.52 10.91 12.41
C LEU A 45 15.95 12.30 12.11
N ASP A 46 16.56 12.98 11.15
CA ASP A 46 15.98 14.18 10.54
C ASP A 46 14.91 13.79 9.52
N TYR A 47 13.70 13.50 10.01
CA TYR A 47 12.54 13.18 9.16
C TYR A 47 12.21 14.28 8.18
N ARG A 48 12.50 15.55 8.50
CA ARG A 48 12.29 16.66 7.57
C ARG A 48 13.18 16.47 6.35
N GLN A 49 14.47 16.25 6.55
CA GLN A 49 15.41 16.02 5.45
C GLN A 49 14.99 14.83 4.58
N LEU A 50 14.64 13.69 5.19
CA LEU A 50 14.21 12.49 4.46
C LEU A 50 12.92 12.71 3.65
N VAL A 51 11.95 13.44 4.20
CA VAL A 51 10.70 13.76 3.47
C VAL A 51 10.97 14.73 2.32
N LEU A 52 11.82 15.74 2.54
CA LEU A 52 12.21 16.68 1.49
C LEU A 52 12.93 15.96 0.36
N GLU A 53 13.82 15.01 0.66
CA GLU A 53 14.46 14.18 -0.38
C GLU A 53 13.45 13.40 -1.21
N ILE A 54 12.39 12.85 -0.60
CA ILE A 54 11.34 12.12 -1.33
C ILE A 54 10.48 13.07 -2.19
N ILE A 55 10.06 14.19 -1.62
CA ILE A 55 9.13 15.13 -2.28
C ILE A 55 9.85 15.94 -3.37
N LEU A 56 11.09 16.36 -3.11
CA LEU A 56 11.88 17.24 -3.95
C LEU A 56 12.87 16.50 -4.87
N ASP A 57 12.86 15.15 -4.92
CA ASP A 57 13.61 14.32 -5.90
C ASP A 57 13.31 14.69 -7.38
N GLY A 58 12.41 15.64 -7.64
CA GLY A 58 12.08 16.17 -8.96
C GLY A 58 11.25 15.23 -9.84
N LYS A 59 11.11 13.96 -9.42
CA LYS A 59 10.30 12.96 -10.13
C LYS A 59 8.82 13.16 -9.81
N LYS A 60 8.10 13.74 -10.78
CA LYS A 60 6.62 13.88 -10.75
C LYS A 60 5.90 12.58 -10.38
N ILE A 61 6.43 11.43 -10.83
CA ILE A 61 5.89 10.09 -10.53
C ILE A 61 5.97 9.77 -9.03
N THR A 62 7.11 10.03 -8.38
CA THR A 62 7.27 9.85 -6.92
C THR A 62 6.23 10.65 -6.17
N ARG A 63 5.98 11.88 -6.64
CA ARG A 63 4.99 12.75 -6.02
C ARG A 63 3.57 12.22 -6.14
N ILE A 64 3.15 11.76 -7.32
CA ILE A 64 1.81 11.16 -7.52
C ILE A 64 1.58 9.95 -6.59
N VAL A 65 2.62 9.13 -6.37
CA VAL A 65 2.55 8.01 -5.42
C VAL A 65 2.40 8.49 -3.97
N CYS A 66 3.11 9.54 -3.57
CA CYS A 66 2.99 10.13 -2.24
C CYS A 66 1.58 10.68 -2.00
N GLU A 67 1.01 11.36 -2.99
CA GLU A 67 -0.36 11.87 -2.96
C GLU A 67 -1.40 10.75 -2.83
N LEU A 68 -1.22 9.64 -3.56
CA LEU A 68 -2.09 8.45 -3.44
C LEU A 68 -2.01 7.88 -2.02
N ARG A 69 -0.79 7.65 -1.52
CA ARG A 69 -0.57 7.07 -0.19
C ARG A 69 -1.19 7.93 0.91
N MET A 70 -1.00 9.25 0.85
CA MET A 70 -1.64 10.18 1.79
C MET A 70 -3.15 10.14 1.68
N SER A 71 -3.70 10.15 0.46
CA SER A 71 -5.15 10.09 0.23
C SER A 71 -5.79 8.84 0.82
N LEU A 72 -5.21 7.67 0.57
CA LEU A 72 -5.69 6.39 1.10
C LEU A 72 -5.54 6.33 2.63
N PHE A 73 -4.40 6.78 3.16
CA PHE A 73 -4.10 6.80 4.58
C PHE A 73 -5.09 7.70 5.34
N VAL A 74 -5.21 8.97 4.94
CA VAL A 74 -6.10 9.95 5.56
C VAL A 74 -7.53 9.45 5.54
N LYS A 75 -7.99 8.88 4.41
CA LYS A 75 -9.33 8.29 4.34
C LYS A 75 -9.52 7.18 5.37
N ALA A 76 -8.55 6.27 5.51
CA ALA A 76 -8.60 5.23 6.54
C ALA A 76 -8.59 5.79 7.97
N VAL A 77 -7.84 6.88 8.23
CA VAL A 77 -7.85 7.58 9.52
C VAL A 77 -9.20 8.20 9.83
N MET A 78 -9.83 8.87 8.86
CA MET A 78 -11.14 9.49 9.07
C MET A 78 -12.24 8.45 9.36
N MET A 79 -12.10 7.22 8.83
CA MET A 79 -13.04 6.13 9.09
C MET A 79 -12.68 5.29 10.33
N SER A 80 -11.55 5.57 11.00
CA SER A 80 -11.01 4.69 12.04
C SER A 80 -11.87 4.55 13.30
N ASP A 81 -12.72 5.54 13.61
CA ASP A 81 -13.65 5.46 14.76
C ASP A 81 -14.74 4.39 14.54
N GLN A 82 -15.16 4.21 13.28
CA GLN A 82 -16.21 3.27 12.90
C GLN A 82 -15.64 1.95 12.37
N ARG A 83 -14.48 2.03 11.72
CA ARG A 83 -13.84 0.93 10.98
C ARG A 83 -12.33 0.90 11.26
N PRO A 84 -11.90 0.60 12.50
CA PRO A 84 -10.48 0.62 12.89
C PRO A 84 -9.61 -0.38 12.09
N GLN A 85 -10.19 -1.43 11.52
CA GLN A 85 -9.51 -2.41 10.68
C GLN A 85 -9.04 -1.86 9.33
N CYS A 86 -9.61 -0.74 8.87
CA CYS A 86 -9.21 -0.07 7.64
C CYS A 86 -7.83 0.60 7.78
N LEU A 87 -7.47 1.03 9.01
CA LEU A 87 -6.21 1.68 9.33
C LEU A 87 -5.17 0.65 9.82
N MET A 88 -4.82 -0.29 8.94
CA MET A 88 -3.76 -1.26 9.18
C MET A 88 -2.79 -1.30 8.00
N PRO A 89 -1.47 -1.10 8.19
CA PRO A 89 -0.79 -0.87 9.46
C PRO A 89 -1.15 0.50 10.06
N PHE A 90 -0.91 0.63 11.36
CA PHE A 90 -1.07 1.86 12.12
C PHE A 90 0.33 2.37 12.50
N PRO A 91 0.60 3.69 12.41
CA PRO A 91 1.93 4.24 12.70
C PRO A 91 2.29 4.06 14.18
N SER A 92 3.43 3.42 14.45
CA SER A 92 3.84 3.01 15.80
C SER A 92 4.03 4.18 16.77
N SER A 93 4.34 5.36 16.26
CA SER A 93 4.52 6.57 17.07
C SER A 93 3.24 7.21 17.59
N PHE A 94 2.08 6.72 17.13
CA PHE A 94 0.77 7.15 17.62
C PHE A 94 0.16 6.14 18.59
N PHE A 95 0.99 5.29 19.21
CA PHE A 95 0.58 4.47 20.35
C PHE A 95 0.92 5.19 21.64
N ASN A 96 0.00 5.14 22.61
CA ASN A 96 0.31 5.56 23.97
C ASN A 96 1.46 4.68 24.50
N PRO A 97 2.59 5.27 24.94
CA PRO A 97 3.75 4.49 25.37
C PRO A 97 3.46 3.62 26.59
N VAL A 98 2.50 4.03 27.43
CA VAL A 98 2.07 3.34 28.64
C VAL A 98 0.93 2.36 28.36
N THR A 99 -0.22 2.85 27.87
CA THR A 99 -1.42 2.01 27.71
C THR A 99 -1.38 1.11 26.48
N LYS A 100 -0.46 1.39 25.53
CA LYS A 100 -0.39 0.73 24.21
C LYS A 100 -1.66 0.88 23.38
N GLU A 101 -2.51 1.85 23.70
CA GLU A 101 -3.70 2.17 22.92
C GLU A 101 -3.36 3.07 21.74
N LYS A 102 -4.09 2.89 20.63
CA LYS A 102 -3.97 3.74 19.44
C LYS A 102 -4.53 5.14 19.73
N GLN A 103 -3.75 6.17 19.43
CA GLN A 103 -4.13 7.57 19.65
C GLN A 103 -4.67 8.18 18.35
N PHE A 104 -5.90 7.81 17.97
CA PHE A 104 -6.53 8.30 16.74
C PHE A 104 -6.74 9.83 16.75
N GLY A 105 -7.05 10.43 17.91
CA GLY A 105 -7.20 11.90 18.04
C GLY A 105 -5.92 12.65 17.67
N LEU A 106 -4.80 12.27 18.29
CA LEU A 106 -3.48 12.84 18.00
C LEU A 106 -3.08 12.66 16.52
N LEU A 107 -3.44 11.51 15.93
CA LEU A 107 -3.19 11.24 14.52
C LEU A 107 -3.99 12.19 13.60
N LYS A 108 -5.26 12.43 13.90
CA LYS A 108 -6.10 13.39 13.15
C LYS A 108 -5.59 14.83 13.29
N GLU A 109 -5.21 15.23 14.50
CA GLU A 109 -4.61 16.56 14.77
C GLU A 109 -3.30 16.74 14.01
N THR A 110 -2.46 15.71 13.98
CA THR A 110 -1.19 15.74 13.24
C THR A 110 -1.42 15.82 11.73
N ILE A 111 -2.43 15.14 11.19
CA ILE A 111 -2.81 15.25 9.77
C ILE A 111 -3.33 16.66 9.44
N ALA A 112 -4.09 17.28 10.35
CA ALA A 112 -4.70 18.59 10.12
C ALA A 112 -3.68 19.71 9.90
N VAL A 113 -2.46 19.58 10.44
CA VAL A 113 -1.38 20.57 10.23
C VAL A 113 -0.53 20.31 8.98
N ILE A 114 -0.71 19.17 8.30
CA ILE A 114 0.04 18.85 7.07
C ILE A 114 -0.60 19.61 5.90
N PRO A 115 0.13 20.55 5.26
CA PRO A 115 -0.38 21.32 4.12
C PRO A 115 -0.45 20.44 2.86
N PRO A 116 -1.00 20.95 1.74
CA PRO A 116 -0.76 20.36 0.43
C PRO A 116 0.73 20.07 0.26
N LEU A 117 1.06 18.87 -0.23
CA LEU A 117 2.46 18.47 -0.31
C LEU A 117 3.25 19.45 -1.23
N GLN A 118 2.59 20.21 -2.11
CA GLN A 118 3.23 21.12 -3.06
C GLN A 118 3.72 22.38 -2.36
N ASP A 119 3.15 22.67 -1.19
CA ASP A 119 3.52 23.77 -0.32
C ASP A 119 4.55 23.34 0.74
N ILE A 120 5.05 22.09 0.65
CA ILE A 120 6.16 21.59 1.47
C ILE A 120 7.46 21.92 0.73
N THR A 121 8.06 23.04 1.13
CA THR A 121 9.34 23.56 0.66
C THR A 121 10.44 23.37 1.70
N GLU A 122 11.68 23.65 1.34
CA GLU A 122 12.82 23.54 2.27
C GLU A 122 12.65 24.40 3.53
N ASP A 123 12.10 25.61 3.41
CA ASP A 123 11.88 26.52 4.54
C ASP A 123 10.66 26.17 5.40
N LYS A 124 9.84 25.20 4.97
CA LYS A 124 8.60 24.85 5.67
C LYS A 124 8.89 24.30 7.06
N GLN A 125 8.16 24.82 8.04
CA GLN A 125 8.17 24.34 9.41
C GLN A 125 6.91 23.54 9.70
N LEU A 126 7.08 22.30 10.17
CA LEU A 126 6.01 21.44 10.65
C LEU A 126 6.44 20.80 11.98
N PRO A 127 5.51 20.42 12.86
CA PRO A 127 5.84 19.66 14.06
C PRO A 127 6.61 18.38 13.71
N ARG A 128 7.55 17.96 14.57
CA ARG A 128 8.34 16.72 14.36
C ARG A 128 7.46 15.51 14.04
N MET A 129 6.33 15.37 14.75
CA MET A 129 5.39 14.25 14.52
C MET A 129 4.76 14.28 13.12
N ALA A 130 4.58 15.46 12.51
CA ALA A 130 4.06 15.57 11.15
C ALA A 130 5.11 15.11 10.13
N TRP A 131 6.38 15.50 10.30
CA TRP A 131 7.48 15.02 9.47
C TRP A 131 7.67 13.51 9.57
N GLU A 132 7.64 13.00 10.80
CA GLU A 132 7.73 11.58 11.09
C GLU A 132 6.57 10.78 10.46
N LEU A 133 5.34 11.30 10.55
CA LEU A 133 4.17 10.71 9.92
C LEU A 133 4.28 10.70 8.40
N LEU A 134 4.67 11.82 7.79
CA LEU A 134 4.89 11.92 6.34
C LEU A 134 5.93 10.88 5.88
N HIS A 135 7.07 10.85 6.56
CA HIS A 135 8.11 9.86 6.29
C HIS A 135 7.55 8.43 6.38
N TRP A 136 6.82 8.10 7.44
CA TRP A 136 6.21 6.79 7.63
C TRP A 136 5.22 6.41 6.52
N VAL A 137 4.37 7.35 6.10
CA VAL A 137 3.43 7.13 4.97
C VAL A 137 4.18 6.92 3.65
N PHE A 138 5.28 7.65 3.42
CA PHE A 138 6.02 7.60 2.15
C PHE A 138 7.00 6.43 2.05
N THR A 139 7.53 5.94 3.16
CA THR A 139 8.62 4.94 3.18
C THR A 139 8.16 3.53 3.49
N ASN A 140 6.94 3.19 3.10
CA ASN A 140 6.46 1.83 3.24
C ASN A 140 7.18 0.89 2.25
N PRO A 141 7.53 -0.35 2.64
CA PRO A 141 8.27 -1.27 1.78
C PRO A 141 7.54 -1.62 0.48
N LEU A 142 6.22 -1.41 0.38
CA LEU A 142 5.44 -1.71 -0.83
C LEU A 142 5.85 -0.82 -2.00
N THR A 143 6.27 -1.42 -3.11
CA THR A 143 6.56 -0.70 -4.34
C THR A 143 5.27 -0.39 -5.08
N ILE A 144 4.91 0.89 -5.12
CA ILE A 144 3.83 1.42 -5.96
C ILE A 144 4.48 2.27 -7.05
N GLU A 145 4.17 1.96 -8.29
CA GLU A 145 4.64 2.69 -9.47
C GLU A 145 3.44 3.34 -10.15
N ALA A 146 3.44 4.67 -10.27
CA ALA A 146 2.44 5.36 -11.08
C ALA A 146 2.79 5.19 -12.56
N ILE A 147 1.84 4.68 -13.33
CA ILE A 147 1.94 4.57 -14.77
C ILE A 147 1.33 5.85 -15.34
N THR A 148 2.16 6.70 -15.96
CA THR A 148 1.73 8.01 -16.49
C THR A 148 1.98 8.18 -17.99
N GLU A 149 2.74 7.28 -18.59
CA GLU A 149 3.13 7.34 -20.00
C GLU A 149 2.44 6.25 -20.81
N ASN A 150 2.11 6.55 -22.06
CA ASN A 150 1.53 5.61 -23.03
C ASN A 150 0.33 4.80 -22.50
N ILE A 151 -0.49 5.41 -21.64
CA ILE A 151 -1.65 4.79 -20.98
C ILE A 151 -2.48 3.92 -21.94
N PRO A 152 -2.88 4.37 -23.15
CA PRO A 152 -3.68 3.55 -24.04
C PRO A 152 -2.99 2.24 -24.45
N ALA A 153 -1.69 2.29 -24.75
CA ALA A 153 -0.91 1.11 -25.11
C ALA A 153 -0.71 0.19 -23.91
N THR A 154 -0.47 0.74 -22.72
CA THR A 154 -0.35 -0.04 -21.49
C THR A 154 -1.66 -0.76 -21.16
N LEU A 155 -2.82 -0.11 -21.32
CA LEU A 155 -4.12 -0.76 -21.09
C LEU A 155 -4.37 -1.90 -22.09
N GLU A 156 -4.05 -1.72 -23.38
CA GLU A 156 -4.17 -2.81 -24.36
C GLU A 156 -3.20 -3.96 -24.06
N ALA A 157 -1.98 -3.67 -23.58
CA ALA A 157 -1.04 -4.69 -23.13
C ALA A 157 -1.57 -5.45 -21.90
N LEU A 158 -2.11 -4.75 -20.89
CA LEU A 158 -2.72 -5.37 -19.71
C LEU A 158 -3.93 -6.22 -20.10
N LYS A 159 -4.79 -5.73 -20.98
CA LYS A 159 -5.93 -6.48 -21.53
C LYS A 159 -5.49 -7.82 -22.11
N LEU A 160 -4.46 -7.84 -22.94
CA LEU A 160 -3.95 -9.04 -23.57
C LEU A 160 -3.25 -9.97 -22.56
N GLN A 161 -2.34 -9.43 -21.74
CA GLN A 161 -1.53 -10.21 -20.80
C GLN A 161 -2.36 -10.82 -19.67
N MET A 162 -3.38 -10.10 -19.21
CA MET A 162 -4.22 -10.50 -18.07
C MET A 162 -5.55 -11.13 -18.49
N ASN A 163 -5.83 -11.17 -19.80
CA ASN A 163 -7.10 -11.64 -20.36
C ASN A 163 -8.33 -10.88 -19.77
N LEU A 164 -8.18 -9.57 -19.57
CA LEU A 164 -9.22 -8.69 -19.03
C LEU A 164 -9.98 -8.02 -20.17
N THR A 165 -11.19 -8.51 -20.48
CA THR A 165 -11.87 -8.14 -21.74
C THR A 165 -12.39 -6.70 -21.79
N ASP A 166 -12.61 -6.06 -20.63
CA ASP A 166 -13.23 -4.75 -20.50
C ASP A 166 -12.29 -3.60 -20.07
N ILE A 167 -10.99 -3.87 -19.88
CA ILE A 167 -9.96 -2.85 -19.65
C ILE A 167 -9.51 -2.18 -20.97
N SER A 168 -10.45 -1.69 -21.78
CA SER A 168 -10.08 -0.97 -23.02
C SER A 168 -10.07 0.55 -22.78
N PRO A 169 -9.14 1.29 -23.43
CA PRO A 169 -9.09 2.75 -23.36
C PRO A 169 -10.47 3.36 -23.63
N ARG A 170 -11.23 2.85 -24.60
CA ARG A 170 -12.56 3.38 -24.94
C ARG A 170 -13.58 3.32 -23.79
N PHE A 171 -13.44 2.38 -22.85
CA PHE A 171 -14.36 2.23 -21.71
C PHE A 171 -13.86 2.90 -20.43
N ILE A 172 -12.54 3.05 -20.28
CA ILE A 172 -11.94 3.68 -19.09
C ILE A 172 -11.73 5.19 -19.29
N THR A 173 -11.35 5.62 -20.50
CA THR A 173 -10.99 7.03 -20.79
C THR A 173 -12.17 7.91 -21.16
N SER A 174 -13.38 7.37 -21.37
CA SER A 174 -14.47 8.11 -22.00
C SER A 174 -15.44 8.81 -21.03
N ALA A 175 -15.30 8.64 -19.71
CA ALA A 175 -16.24 9.20 -18.73
C ALA A 175 -15.57 9.99 -17.60
N GLU A 176 -14.43 9.55 -17.06
CA GLU A 176 -13.82 10.11 -15.86
C GLU A 176 -12.28 10.08 -15.95
N PRO A 177 -11.57 11.12 -15.49
CA PRO A 177 -10.12 11.05 -15.31
C PRO A 177 -9.75 9.89 -14.38
N PHE A 178 -8.66 9.20 -14.71
CA PHE A 178 -8.16 8.11 -13.86
C PHE A 178 -6.63 8.09 -13.84
N LEU A 179 -6.10 7.45 -12.81
CA LEU A 179 -4.69 7.15 -12.61
C LEU A 179 -4.53 5.64 -12.48
N LEU A 180 -3.45 5.12 -13.07
CA LEU A 180 -3.12 3.70 -13.03
C LEU A 180 -1.85 3.50 -12.21
N PHE A 181 -1.91 2.58 -11.25
CA PHE A 181 -0.78 2.23 -10.41
C PHE A 181 -0.51 0.74 -10.49
N LYS A 182 0.75 0.37 -10.69
CA LYS A 182 1.23 -0.99 -10.50
C LYS A 182 1.64 -1.17 -9.04
N VAL A 183 1.23 -2.28 -8.46
CA VAL A 183 1.56 -2.64 -7.08
C VAL A 183 2.40 -3.91 -7.11
N THR A 184 3.61 -3.82 -6.57
CA THR A 184 4.51 -4.96 -6.43
C THR A 184 4.72 -5.23 -4.94
N PRO A 185 4.41 -6.45 -4.44
CA PRO A 185 4.69 -6.80 -3.06
C PRO A 185 6.18 -6.75 -2.76
N SER A 186 6.56 -6.20 -1.62
CA SER A 186 7.96 -6.03 -1.18
C SER A 186 8.64 -7.35 -0.87
N VAL A 187 7.83 -8.33 -0.45
CA VAL A 187 8.27 -9.67 -0.09
C VAL A 187 7.46 -10.66 -0.93
N PRO A 188 8.11 -11.59 -1.64
CA PRO A 188 7.42 -12.64 -2.37
C PRO A 188 6.47 -13.41 -1.45
N LYS A 189 5.24 -13.63 -1.93
CA LYS A 189 4.22 -14.37 -1.19
C LYS A 189 4.37 -15.84 -1.54
N THR A 190 5.29 -16.52 -0.84
CA THR A 190 5.66 -17.92 -1.11
C THR A 190 4.46 -18.87 -1.20
N SER A 191 3.43 -18.66 -0.37
CA SER A 191 2.19 -19.45 -0.44
C SER A 191 1.41 -19.22 -1.72
N PHE A 192 1.33 -17.98 -2.20
CA PHE A 192 0.67 -17.65 -3.47
C PHE A 192 1.44 -18.24 -4.64
N ASP A 193 2.76 -18.08 -4.65
CA ASP A 193 3.62 -18.59 -5.73
C ASP A 193 3.54 -20.12 -5.84
N ALA A 194 3.56 -20.84 -4.71
CA ALA A 194 3.41 -22.29 -4.69
C ALA A 194 2.06 -22.74 -5.28
N GLU A 195 0.97 -22.13 -4.82
CA GLU A 195 -0.39 -22.44 -5.29
C GLU A 195 -0.57 -22.08 -6.77
N LYS A 196 -0.01 -20.96 -7.22
CA LYS A 196 0.00 -20.51 -8.62
C LYS A 196 0.75 -21.49 -9.52
N VAL A 197 1.89 -22.04 -9.09
CA VAL A 197 2.62 -23.06 -9.85
C VAL A 197 1.78 -24.32 -10.04
N THR A 198 1.04 -24.73 -9.02
CA THR A 198 0.22 -25.96 -9.07
C THR A 198 -1.08 -25.79 -9.85
N HIS A 199 -1.77 -24.66 -9.68
CA HIS A 199 -3.15 -24.49 -10.17
C HIS A 199 -3.28 -23.46 -11.29
N GLY A 200 -2.20 -22.72 -11.60
CA GLY A 200 -2.27 -21.53 -12.45
C GLY A 200 -3.00 -20.38 -11.75
N SER A 201 -3.11 -19.27 -12.48
CA SER A 201 -3.77 -18.05 -12.01
C SER A 201 -4.51 -17.33 -13.14
N PHE A 202 -5.37 -16.41 -12.78
CA PHE A 202 -6.06 -15.49 -13.68
C PHE A 202 -6.26 -14.14 -12.98
N PHE A 203 -6.65 -13.11 -13.72
CA PHE A 203 -6.90 -11.78 -13.16
C PHE A 203 -8.39 -11.50 -13.04
N ALA A 204 -8.76 -10.79 -11.98
CA ALA A 204 -10.12 -10.32 -11.74
C ALA A 204 -10.09 -8.95 -11.03
N TYR A 205 -11.23 -8.27 -11.02
CA TYR A 205 -11.38 -6.97 -10.38
C TYR A 205 -11.98 -7.09 -8.99
N HIS A 206 -11.54 -6.25 -8.05
CA HIS A 206 -12.13 -6.09 -6.73
C HIS A 206 -12.50 -4.63 -6.49
N GLY A 207 -13.77 -4.38 -6.19
CA GLY A 207 -14.26 -3.08 -5.74
C GLY A 207 -14.40 -3.04 -4.22
N SER A 208 -14.02 -1.91 -3.61
CA SER A 208 -14.09 -1.70 -2.17
C SER A 208 -14.34 -0.22 -1.84
N PRO A 209 -14.93 0.11 -0.68
CA PRO A 209 -14.89 1.46 -0.15
C PRO A 209 -13.44 1.99 -0.04
N LEU A 210 -13.23 3.28 -0.32
CA LEU A 210 -11.90 3.88 -0.42
C LEU A 210 -11.06 3.68 0.85
N GLU A 211 -11.68 3.73 2.04
CA GLU A 211 -11.00 3.55 3.33
C GLU A 211 -10.33 2.19 3.49
N ASN A 212 -10.78 1.16 2.77
CA ASN A 212 -10.15 -0.15 2.83
C ASN A 212 -8.80 -0.17 2.11
N PHE A 213 -8.55 0.75 1.16
CA PHE A 213 -7.42 0.65 0.28
C PHE A 213 -6.07 0.88 0.96
N HIS A 214 -6.01 1.64 2.05
CA HIS A 214 -4.82 1.68 2.92
C HIS A 214 -4.44 0.26 3.39
N SER A 215 -5.39 -0.48 3.98
CA SER A 215 -5.11 -1.86 4.39
C SER A 215 -4.89 -2.81 3.23
N ILE A 216 -5.59 -2.64 2.11
CA ILE A 216 -5.43 -3.52 0.94
C ILE A 216 -4.02 -3.41 0.35
N ILE A 217 -3.48 -2.19 0.20
CA ILE A 217 -2.14 -2.03 -0.37
C ILE A 217 -1.06 -2.62 0.55
N HIS A 218 -1.22 -2.54 1.87
CA HIS A 218 -0.18 -2.98 2.80
C HIS A 218 -0.30 -4.44 3.23
N ARG A 219 -1.52 -4.99 3.32
CA ARG A 219 -1.77 -6.34 3.86
C ARG A 219 -2.34 -7.30 2.81
N GLY A 220 -2.56 -6.82 1.60
CA GLY A 220 -3.33 -7.53 0.58
C GLY A 220 -4.82 -7.52 0.88
N LEU A 221 -5.58 -8.22 0.04
CA LEU A 221 -7.02 -8.39 0.25
C LEU A 221 -7.21 -9.36 1.43
N LYS A 222 -7.86 -8.85 2.49
CA LYS A 222 -8.16 -9.61 3.69
C LYS A 222 -9.65 -9.86 3.80
N ASN A 223 -10.03 -11.12 4.01
CA ASN A 223 -11.43 -11.49 4.19
C ASN A 223 -12.15 -10.71 5.29
N GLU A 224 -11.43 -10.32 6.36
CA GLU A 224 -11.95 -9.52 7.46
C GLU A 224 -12.45 -8.12 7.05
N LEU A 225 -11.98 -7.60 5.91
CA LEU A 225 -12.43 -6.32 5.37
C LEU A 225 -13.74 -6.44 4.56
N ASN A 226 -14.19 -7.68 4.27
CA ASN A 226 -15.42 -7.93 3.55
C ASN A 226 -16.60 -8.02 4.53
N ILE A 227 -17.44 -6.98 4.49
CA ILE A 227 -18.67 -6.92 5.31
C ILE A 227 -19.82 -7.70 4.63
N ARG A 228 -19.72 -7.93 3.30
CA ARG A 228 -20.77 -8.59 2.50
C ARG A 228 -20.56 -10.11 2.44
N LYS A 229 -21.66 -10.86 2.60
CA LYS A 229 -21.67 -12.34 2.57
C LYS A 229 -22.73 -12.93 1.63
N ALA A 230 -23.06 -12.24 0.54
CA ALA A 230 -24.15 -12.62 -0.38
C ALA A 230 -24.01 -14.04 -0.97
N TYR A 231 -22.79 -14.50 -1.21
CA TYR A 231 -22.46 -15.84 -1.74
C TYR A 231 -21.54 -16.64 -0.79
N GLY A 232 -21.52 -16.28 0.50
CA GLY A 232 -20.69 -16.94 1.54
C GLY A 232 -19.55 -16.07 2.08
N HIS A 233 -18.71 -16.67 2.92
CA HIS A 233 -17.54 -16.00 3.49
C HIS A 233 -16.39 -15.98 2.48
N GLY A 234 -15.79 -14.81 2.23
CA GLY A 234 -14.63 -14.69 1.37
C GLY A 234 -14.52 -13.31 0.72
N THR A 235 -13.46 -13.13 -0.08
CA THR A 235 -13.24 -11.95 -0.89
C THR A 235 -13.93 -12.09 -2.23
N TYR A 236 -14.74 -11.07 -2.55
CA TYR A 236 -15.55 -11.03 -3.77
C TYR A 236 -14.78 -10.33 -4.88
N LEU A 237 -14.66 -10.98 -6.03
CA LEU A 237 -14.11 -10.40 -7.24
C LEU A 237 -15.09 -10.59 -8.40
N SER A 238 -14.90 -9.81 -9.46
CA SER A 238 -15.67 -9.89 -10.69
C SER A 238 -14.74 -10.03 -11.89
N SER A 239 -15.18 -10.75 -12.92
CA SER A 239 -14.52 -10.77 -14.23
C SER A 239 -14.71 -9.46 -14.99
N THR A 240 -15.56 -8.55 -14.51
CA THR A 240 -15.85 -7.25 -15.13
C THR A 240 -15.58 -6.08 -14.19
N LEU A 241 -14.89 -5.08 -14.71
CA LEU A 241 -14.58 -3.79 -14.11
C LEU A 241 -15.86 -3.05 -13.75
N LYS A 242 -16.88 -3.06 -14.62
CA LYS A 242 -18.16 -2.38 -14.38
C LYS A 242 -18.82 -2.81 -13.07
N VAL A 243 -18.85 -4.12 -12.81
CA VAL A 243 -19.41 -4.66 -11.58
C VAL A 243 -18.59 -4.20 -10.37
N SER A 244 -17.26 -4.39 -10.41
CA SER A 244 -16.40 -4.00 -9.30
C SER A 244 -16.43 -2.50 -9.03
N LYS A 245 -16.47 -1.66 -10.07
CA LYS A 245 -16.66 -0.21 -9.95
C LYS A 245 -17.95 0.13 -9.18
N GLY A 246 -19.04 -0.62 -9.40
CA GLY A 246 -20.30 -0.46 -8.64
C GLY A 246 -20.19 -0.75 -7.13
N TYR A 247 -19.16 -1.49 -6.69
CA TYR A 247 -18.85 -1.73 -5.28
C TYR A 247 -17.81 -0.76 -4.71
N SER A 248 -17.15 0.02 -5.56
CA SER A 248 -16.24 1.07 -5.14
C SER A 248 -17.03 2.36 -4.94
N THR A 249 -17.29 2.77 -3.70
CA THR A 249 -17.97 4.06 -3.45
C THR A 249 -16.97 5.20 -3.60
N GLY A 250 -17.27 6.17 -4.48
CA GLY A 250 -16.51 7.42 -4.54
C GLY A 250 -16.63 8.17 -3.21
N SER A 251 -15.51 8.64 -2.67
CA SER A 251 -15.52 9.41 -1.43
C SER A 251 -14.45 10.49 -1.42
N GLU A 252 -14.67 11.53 -0.60
CA GLU A 252 -13.61 12.44 -0.19
C GLU A 252 -12.41 11.65 0.38
N ALA A 253 -11.21 12.06 0.04
CA ALA A 253 -9.97 11.48 0.54
C ALA A 253 -9.19 12.55 1.35
N TRP A 254 -7.93 12.81 1.03
CA TRP A 254 -7.20 13.89 1.67
C TRP A 254 -7.49 15.22 0.95
N GLY A 255 -8.13 16.17 1.65
CA GLY A 255 -8.57 17.44 1.06
C GLY A 255 -7.44 18.35 0.56
N HIS A 256 -6.19 18.07 0.92
CA HIS A 256 -5.02 18.77 0.39
C HIS A 256 -4.32 18.02 -0.75
N SER A 257 -4.90 16.92 -1.24
CA SER A 257 -4.26 16.12 -2.28
C SER A 257 -4.38 16.78 -3.65
N ALA A 258 -3.25 16.86 -4.35
CA ALA A 258 -3.21 17.34 -5.73
C ALA A 258 -3.88 16.37 -6.73
N LEU A 259 -4.19 15.12 -6.33
CA LEU A 259 -4.95 14.19 -7.17
C LEU A 259 -6.41 14.61 -7.35
N MET A 260 -6.89 15.47 -6.45
CA MET A 260 -8.28 15.92 -6.36
C MET A 260 -8.40 17.43 -6.68
N THR A 261 -7.35 18.02 -7.27
CA THR A 261 -7.35 19.43 -7.68
C THR A 261 -7.92 19.56 -9.09
N PRO A 262 -9.00 20.34 -9.28
CA PRO A 262 -9.57 20.55 -10.61
C PRO A 262 -8.57 21.21 -11.56
N HIS A 263 -8.41 20.68 -12.77
CA HIS A 263 -7.65 21.32 -13.85
C HIS A 263 -8.44 22.43 -14.58
N VAL A 264 -9.23 23.26 -13.88
CA VAL A 264 -10.14 24.23 -14.52
C VAL A 264 -10.25 25.58 -13.80
N ASP A 265 -10.53 26.60 -14.62
CA ASP A 265 -10.48 28.05 -14.35
C ASP A 265 -11.10 28.53 -13.03
N VAL A 266 -10.38 29.49 -12.43
CA VAL A 266 -10.68 30.20 -11.18
C VAL A 266 -12.10 30.77 -11.20
N GLY A 267 -13.02 30.18 -10.43
CA GLY A 267 -14.39 30.69 -10.26
C GLY A 267 -15.44 29.65 -9.89
N LEU A 268 -15.22 28.35 -10.19
CA LEU A 268 -16.15 27.25 -9.87
C LEU A 268 -15.65 26.28 -8.79
N GLU A 269 -14.47 26.54 -8.22
CA GLU A 269 -13.78 25.70 -7.25
C GLU A 269 -14.61 25.43 -5.98
N LEU A 270 -15.47 26.37 -5.58
CA LEU A 270 -16.30 26.25 -4.38
C LEU A 270 -17.50 25.29 -4.52
N LEU A 271 -17.82 24.81 -5.73
CA LEU A 271 -19.01 23.97 -5.99
C LEU A 271 -18.70 22.55 -6.45
N ARG A 272 -17.43 22.22 -6.71
CA ARG A 272 -17.01 20.87 -7.12
C ARG A 272 -16.25 20.18 -6.00
N LYS A 273 -16.87 19.14 -5.44
CA LYS A 273 -16.15 18.15 -4.62
C LYS A 273 -15.68 17.04 -5.54
N GLU A 274 -14.37 16.85 -5.61
CA GLU A 274 -13.80 15.69 -6.26
C GLU A 274 -13.79 14.52 -5.26
N HIS A 275 -14.14 13.34 -5.75
CA HIS A 275 -14.12 12.10 -4.98
C HIS A 275 -13.16 11.13 -5.62
N LEU A 276 -12.42 10.38 -4.80
CA LEU A 276 -11.64 9.26 -5.30
C LEU A 276 -12.46 7.98 -5.23
N GLN A 277 -12.40 7.20 -6.30
CA GLN A 277 -12.93 5.85 -6.37
C GLN A 277 -11.81 4.91 -6.84
N CYS A 278 -11.61 3.80 -6.13
CA CYS A 278 -10.52 2.89 -6.44
C CYS A 278 -11.04 1.49 -6.74
N VAL A 279 -10.50 0.87 -7.78
CA VAL A 279 -10.73 -0.55 -8.14
C VAL A 279 -9.38 -1.25 -8.19
N ALA A 280 -9.28 -2.41 -7.55
CA ALA A 280 -8.10 -3.27 -7.62
C ALA A 280 -8.20 -4.25 -8.78
N ILE A 281 -7.08 -4.48 -9.48
CA ILE A 281 -6.85 -5.66 -10.30
C ILE A 281 -6.05 -6.64 -9.43
N VAL A 282 -6.55 -7.87 -9.34
CA VAL A 282 -6.05 -8.90 -8.45
C VAL A 282 -5.74 -10.15 -9.25
N GLU A 283 -4.55 -10.70 -9.06
CA GLU A 283 -4.20 -12.03 -9.53
C GLU A 283 -4.75 -13.07 -8.54
N VAL A 284 -5.47 -14.06 -9.05
CA VAL A 284 -6.20 -15.06 -8.28
C VAL A 284 -5.71 -16.45 -8.69
N VAL A 285 -5.36 -17.28 -7.71
CA VAL A 285 -5.05 -18.70 -7.95
C VAL A 285 -6.30 -19.41 -8.44
N ASN A 286 -6.18 -20.19 -9.51
CA ASN A 286 -7.26 -20.99 -10.08
C ASN A 286 -7.43 -22.34 -9.36
N HIS A 287 -7.52 -22.31 -8.02
CA HIS A 287 -7.61 -23.51 -7.19
C HIS A 287 -8.98 -24.21 -7.39
N PRO A 288 -9.08 -25.56 -7.33
CA PRO A 288 -10.35 -26.28 -7.52
C PRO A 288 -11.49 -25.87 -6.59
N ASN A 289 -11.18 -25.47 -5.36
CA ASN A 289 -12.16 -24.98 -4.37
C ASN A 289 -12.57 -23.51 -4.54
N LEU A 290 -12.06 -22.82 -5.57
CA LEU A 290 -12.49 -21.47 -5.89
C LEU A 290 -13.97 -21.47 -6.29
N LYS A 291 -14.78 -20.70 -5.56
CA LYS A 291 -16.20 -20.55 -5.88
C LYS A 291 -16.39 -19.59 -7.05
N LYS A 292 -16.95 -20.10 -8.14
CA LYS A 292 -17.25 -19.35 -9.37
C LYS A 292 -18.76 -19.32 -9.59
N HIS A 293 -19.32 -18.12 -9.67
CA HIS A 293 -20.74 -17.91 -9.94
C HIS A 293 -20.91 -17.14 -11.23
N LYS A 294 -21.54 -17.75 -12.24
CA LYS A 294 -21.95 -17.04 -13.44
C LYS A 294 -23.23 -16.27 -13.14
N VAL A 295 -23.26 -14.97 -13.44
CA VAL A 295 -24.41 -14.10 -13.16
C VAL A 295 -24.81 -13.40 -14.44
N GLY A 296 -26.11 -13.48 -14.77
CA GLY A 296 -26.67 -12.87 -15.97
C GLY A 296 -26.38 -13.63 -17.27
N GLY A 297 -26.90 -13.10 -18.38
CA GLY A 297 -26.69 -13.65 -19.73
C GLY A 297 -25.46 -13.09 -20.45
N ASP A 298 -24.80 -12.09 -19.90
CA ASP A 298 -23.68 -11.36 -20.51
C ASP A 298 -22.31 -12.03 -20.31
N GLY A 299 -22.26 -13.15 -19.58
CA GLY A 299 -21.02 -13.89 -19.32
C GLY A 299 -20.20 -13.38 -18.14
N THR A 300 -20.73 -12.48 -17.31
CA THR A 300 -20.07 -12.02 -16.09
C THR A 300 -19.91 -13.16 -15.06
N HIS A 301 -18.72 -13.26 -14.48
CA HIS A 301 -18.41 -14.21 -13.40
C HIS A 301 -18.07 -13.46 -12.12
N TYR A 302 -18.61 -13.93 -11.00
CA TYR A 302 -18.24 -13.56 -9.66
C TYR A 302 -17.40 -14.66 -9.04
N TYR A 303 -16.34 -14.27 -8.34
CA TYR A 303 -15.43 -15.16 -7.64
C TYR A 303 -15.53 -14.89 -6.15
N VAL A 304 -15.67 -15.95 -5.36
CA VAL A 304 -15.58 -15.86 -3.88
C VAL A 304 -14.36 -16.65 -3.45
N VAL A 305 -13.36 -15.92 -2.95
CA VAL A 305 -12.06 -16.48 -2.57
C VAL A 305 -11.97 -16.55 -1.06
N GLU A 306 -11.95 -17.77 -0.52
CA GLU A 306 -11.98 -18.00 0.93
C GLU A 306 -10.59 -17.91 1.58
N LYS A 307 -9.52 -18.04 0.81
CA LYS A 307 -8.15 -17.98 1.30
C LYS A 307 -7.47 -16.73 0.80
N ASP A 308 -7.05 -15.86 1.72
CA ASP A 308 -6.31 -14.64 1.38
C ASP A 308 -5.01 -14.99 0.65
N GLU A 309 -4.44 -16.19 0.90
CA GLU A 309 -3.23 -16.72 0.28
C GLU A 309 -3.33 -16.86 -1.23
N TRP A 310 -4.55 -17.00 -1.77
CA TRP A 310 -4.82 -17.14 -3.20
C TRP A 310 -4.96 -15.81 -3.94
N LEU A 311 -4.81 -14.69 -3.25
CA LEU A 311 -4.99 -13.34 -3.79
C LEU A 311 -3.67 -12.59 -3.78
N GLN A 312 -3.35 -11.95 -4.90
CA GLN A 312 -2.22 -11.04 -5.00
C GLN A 312 -2.69 -9.75 -5.68
N LEU A 313 -2.59 -8.62 -4.96
CA LEU A 313 -2.86 -7.31 -5.54
C LEU A 313 -1.83 -7.03 -6.64
N SER A 314 -2.31 -6.56 -7.79
CA SER A 314 -1.47 -6.32 -8.98
C SER A 314 -1.49 -4.85 -9.40
N HIS A 315 -2.68 -4.26 -9.54
CA HIS A 315 -2.81 -2.86 -9.96
C HIS A 315 -3.97 -2.17 -9.23
N LEU A 316 -3.94 -0.84 -9.23
CA LEU A 316 -5.05 0.01 -8.82
C LEU A 316 -5.44 0.93 -9.98
N ILE A 317 -6.73 1.01 -10.24
CA ILE A 317 -7.35 2.02 -11.11
C ILE A 317 -8.05 3.01 -10.19
N VAL A 318 -7.57 4.25 -10.17
CA VAL A 318 -8.08 5.32 -9.30
C VAL A 318 -8.77 6.35 -10.16
N TYR A 319 -10.09 6.44 -10.07
CA TYR A 319 -10.90 7.43 -10.75
C TYR A 319 -11.02 8.69 -9.89
N VAL A 320 -10.97 9.85 -10.55
CA VAL A 320 -11.26 11.15 -9.97
C VAL A 320 -12.64 11.55 -10.48
N ILE A 321 -13.63 11.56 -9.59
CA ILE A 321 -15.03 11.78 -9.94
C ILE A 321 -15.45 13.16 -9.46
N SER A 322 -15.74 14.06 -10.40
CA SER A 322 -16.33 15.36 -10.07
C SER A 322 -17.85 15.22 -9.90
N HIS A 323 -18.36 15.61 -8.73
CA HIS A 323 -19.79 15.83 -8.55
C HIS A 323 -20.06 17.33 -8.58
N PHE A 324 -21.01 17.76 -9.40
CA PHE A 324 -21.59 19.09 -9.25
C PHE A 324 -22.60 19.02 -8.11
N MET A 325 -22.42 19.88 -7.10
CA MET A 325 -23.43 20.06 -6.04
C MET A 325 -24.64 20.82 -6.57
#